data_AF-A0A943N6B6-F1
#
_entry.id   AF-A0A943N6B6-F1
#
_cell.length_a   1.000
_cell.length_b   1.000
_cell.length_c   1.000
_cell.angle_alpha   90.00
_cell.angle_beta   90.00
_cell.angle_gamma   90.00
#
_symmetry.space_group_name_H-M   'P 1'
#
loop_
_entity.id
_entity.type
_entity.pdbx_description
1 polymer ?
#
loop_
_entity_poly.entity_id
_entity_poly.type
_entity_poly.pdbx_seq_one_letter_code
_entity_poly.pdbx_strand_id
1 'polypeptide(L)'
;MSAQTTYSQATPRGAAGALYDLSAHAVNTRINAETGLTMKFGLGVVQGSAPGSDIKIPATGATAIKFEGITVNGYTNEMNSEGAVFISPGAAIGVLQYGKIWARIKPTDAPAYGDKLYLIITGENAGAFTKTSGADTIEVPGRFIGEKGTGDVAPVELFYQSAAASSSGGGGATSLGDLSDVDLTTPATDGQVLKYSGTDSKWKPGTDSTGA
;
A
#
# COMPACT_ATOMS: atom_id res chain seq x y z
N MET A 1 -31.89 -31.02 13.98
CA MET A 1 -30.82 -30.80 14.97
C MET A 1 -29.55 -30.55 14.18
N SER A 2 -29.17 -29.29 13.97
CA SER A 2 -27.96 -28.96 13.21
C SER A 2 -26.74 -29.22 14.09
N ALA A 3 -25.88 -30.13 13.67
CA ALA A 3 -24.62 -30.43 14.35
C ALA A 3 -23.60 -29.33 14.05
N GLN A 4 -22.93 -28.85 15.09
CA GLN A 4 -21.78 -27.96 14.96
C GLN A 4 -20.62 -28.76 14.35
N THR A 5 -20.35 -28.55 13.05
CA THR A 5 -19.37 -29.35 12.29
C THR A 5 -17.92 -28.91 12.49
N THR A 6 -17.68 -27.77 13.16
CA THR A 6 -16.33 -27.25 13.42
C THR A 6 -16.27 -26.53 14.76
N TYR A 7 -15.31 -26.93 15.60
CA TYR A 7 -14.86 -26.21 16.79
C TYR A 7 -13.42 -25.75 16.54
N SER A 8 -13.22 -24.56 15.98
CA SER A 8 -11.90 -23.94 16.00
C SER A 8 -11.71 -23.28 17.37
N GLN A 9 -11.30 -24.06 18.38
CA GLN A 9 -10.97 -23.60 19.75
C GLN A 9 -9.72 -22.69 19.80
N ALA A 10 -9.24 -22.21 18.66
CA ALA A 10 -8.08 -21.34 18.58
C ALA A 10 -8.51 -19.92 18.95
N THR A 11 -7.82 -19.33 19.93
CA THR A 11 -7.98 -17.91 20.28
C THR A 11 -7.76 -17.08 19.01
N PRO A 12 -8.70 -16.18 18.63
CA PRO A 12 -8.54 -15.37 17.43
C PRO A 12 -7.20 -14.62 17.43
N ARG A 13 -6.38 -14.86 16.41
CA ARG A 13 -5.06 -14.25 16.25
C ARG A 13 -5.20 -12.88 15.62
N GLY A 14 -5.13 -11.85 16.44
CA GLY A 14 -5.08 -10.45 16.01
C GLY A 14 -6.44 -9.88 15.66
N ALA A 15 -6.77 -8.73 16.22
CA ALA A 15 -7.96 -7.96 15.87
C ALA A 15 -7.57 -6.78 14.98
N ALA A 16 -8.37 -6.48 13.95
CA ALA A 16 -8.09 -5.37 13.05
C ALA A 16 -7.93 -4.04 13.82
N GLY A 17 -6.81 -3.35 13.59
CA GLY A 17 -6.44 -2.10 14.25
C GLY A 17 -5.97 -2.25 15.69
N ALA A 18 -5.82 -3.45 16.23
CA ALA A 18 -5.22 -3.66 17.54
C ALA A 18 -3.69 -3.53 17.45
N LEU A 19 -3.07 -2.93 18.47
CA LEU A 19 -1.61 -2.92 18.59
C LEU A 19 -1.09 -4.36 18.68
N TYR A 20 0.02 -4.63 18.01
CA TYR A 20 0.62 -5.97 17.99
C TYR A 20 1.29 -6.30 19.33
N ASP A 21 2.03 -5.34 19.88
CA ASP A 21 2.73 -5.43 21.16
C ASP A 21 2.83 -4.05 21.82
N LEU A 22 3.51 -3.97 22.97
CA LEU A 22 3.72 -2.74 23.75
C LEU A 22 4.98 -1.97 23.33
N SER A 23 5.56 -2.27 22.15
CA SER A 23 6.71 -1.52 21.64
C SER A 23 6.36 -0.04 21.45
N ALA A 24 7.38 0.81 21.40
CA ALA A 24 7.21 2.22 21.12
C ALA A 24 6.40 2.44 19.84
N HIS A 25 5.38 3.29 19.95
CA HIS A 25 4.47 3.64 18.86
C HIS A 25 3.98 5.08 19.04
N ALA A 26 3.51 5.70 17.96
CA ALA A 26 2.75 6.95 18.04
C ALA A 26 1.39 6.78 17.38
N VAL A 27 0.36 7.16 18.13
CA VAL A 27 -1.02 7.23 17.65
C VAL A 27 -1.47 8.67 17.76
N ASN A 28 -1.86 9.24 16.63
CA ASN A 28 -2.41 10.59 16.56
C ASN A 28 -3.92 10.50 16.33
N THR A 29 -4.68 11.32 17.04
CA THR A 29 -6.12 11.44 16.79
C THR A 29 -6.37 12.22 15.51
N ARG A 30 -7.26 11.71 14.65
CA ARG A 30 -7.73 12.34 13.41
C ARG A 30 -9.23 12.23 13.27
N ILE A 31 -9.81 13.03 12.39
CA ILE A 31 -11.24 13.02 12.07
C ILE A 31 -11.50 12.19 10.81
N ASN A 32 -12.49 11.30 10.88
CA ASN A 32 -12.99 10.58 9.71
C ASN A 32 -13.73 11.52 8.76
N ALA A 33 -13.15 11.83 7.60
CA ALA A 33 -13.78 12.66 6.56
C ALA A 33 -14.56 11.86 5.50
N GLU A 34 -14.78 10.55 5.70
CA GLU A 34 -15.71 9.80 4.86
C GLU A 34 -17.14 10.30 5.02
N THR A 35 -17.91 10.24 3.94
CA THR A 35 -19.33 10.59 3.94
C THR A 35 -20.22 9.37 4.23
N GLY A 36 -19.67 8.16 4.19
CA GLY A 36 -20.37 6.90 4.43
C GLY A 36 -19.75 6.06 5.55
N LEU A 37 -20.40 4.95 5.89
CA LEU A 37 -19.96 3.98 6.90
C LEU A 37 -18.89 3.01 6.34
N THR A 38 -17.90 3.56 5.63
CA THR A 38 -16.87 2.79 4.92
C THR A 38 -15.61 2.58 5.76
N MET A 39 -15.29 3.52 6.65
CA MET A 39 -14.13 3.42 7.54
C MET A 39 -14.23 2.21 8.47
N LYS A 40 -13.11 1.48 8.58
CA LYS A 40 -12.94 0.33 9.46
C LYS A 40 -11.57 0.41 10.13
N PHE A 41 -11.45 -0.15 11.32
CA PHE A 41 -10.16 -0.30 12.00
C PHE A 41 -9.21 -1.21 11.21
N GLY A 42 -7.92 -0.93 11.30
CA GLY A 42 -6.86 -1.65 10.61
C GLY A 42 -6.71 -1.28 9.13
N LEU A 43 -7.48 -0.33 8.61
CA LEU A 43 -7.28 0.22 7.27
C LEU A 43 -6.15 1.26 7.28
N GLY A 44 -5.34 1.23 6.23
CA GLY A 44 -4.44 2.32 5.85
C GLY A 44 -5.24 3.50 5.31
N VAL A 45 -4.89 4.70 5.77
CA VAL A 45 -5.59 5.93 5.47
C VAL A 45 -4.63 6.99 4.95
N VAL A 46 -5.17 7.90 4.16
CA VAL A 46 -4.44 9.05 3.61
C VAL A 46 -4.97 10.34 4.21
N GLN A 47 -4.20 11.41 4.04
CA GLN A 47 -4.62 12.77 4.36
C GLN A 47 -5.98 13.08 3.72
N GLY A 48 -6.89 13.68 4.50
CA GLY A 48 -8.15 14.19 3.99
C GLY A 48 -8.00 15.58 3.36
N SER A 49 -9.07 16.38 3.46
CA SER A 49 -9.12 17.74 2.90
C SER A 49 -8.26 18.74 3.68
N ALA A 50 -8.03 18.48 4.96
CA ALA A 50 -7.23 19.25 5.90
C ALA A 50 -6.10 18.38 6.48
N PRO A 51 -4.96 18.26 5.78
CA PRO A 51 -3.81 17.48 6.22
C PRO A 51 -3.43 17.83 7.66
N GLY A 52 -3.17 16.81 8.48
CA GLY A 52 -2.89 17.01 9.91
C GLY A 52 -4.12 16.92 10.81
N SER A 53 -5.34 17.03 10.27
CA SER A 53 -6.58 17.02 11.06
C SER A 53 -7.54 15.91 10.65
N ASP A 54 -7.77 15.75 9.36
CA ASP A 54 -8.71 14.77 8.83
C ASP A 54 -8.01 13.69 8.00
N ILE A 55 -8.70 12.56 7.86
CA ILE A 55 -8.24 11.39 7.11
C ILE A 55 -9.35 10.84 6.24
N LYS A 56 -8.94 10.16 5.17
CA LYS A 56 -9.84 9.50 4.23
C LYS A 56 -9.32 8.14 3.80
N ILE A 57 -10.20 7.26 3.34
CA ILE A 57 -9.80 6.05 2.62
C ILE A 57 -9.08 6.49 1.33
N PRO A 58 -7.99 5.82 0.96
CA PRO A 58 -7.31 6.07 -0.31
C PRO A 58 -8.25 6.03 -1.51
N ALA A 59 -7.94 6.82 -2.53
CA ALA A 59 -8.61 6.83 -3.82
C ALA A 59 -7.58 6.92 -4.96
N THR A 60 -8.03 6.85 -6.21
CA THR A 60 -7.19 7.00 -7.39
C THR A 60 -6.32 8.25 -7.29
N GLY A 61 -5.01 8.09 -7.52
CA GLY A 61 -4.03 9.18 -7.43
C GLY A 61 -3.44 9.41 -6.05
N ALA A 62 -3.83 8.62 -5.03
CA ALA A 62 -3.12 8.60 -3.75
C ALA A 62 -1.65 8.19 -3.94
N THR A 63 -0.75 8.90 -3.25
CA THR A 63 0.70 8.64 -3.28
C THR A 63 1.20 8.31 -1.88
N ALA A 64 2.37 7.66 -1.78
CA ALA A 64 2.97 7.28 -0.50
C ALA A 64 3.19 8.48 0.44
N ILE A 65 3.41 9.68 -0.11
CA ILE A 65 3.58 10.92 0.65
C ILE A 65 2.29 11.33 1.37
N LYS A 66 1.13 10.97 0.82
CA LYS A 66 -0.18 11.27 1.39
C LYS A 66 -0.63 10.24 2.40
N PHE A 67 0.10 9.14 2.56
CA PHE A 67 -0.19 8.13 3.57
C PHE A 67 -0.04 8.72 4.97
N GLU A 68 -1.07 8.58 5.78
CA GLU A 68 -1.12 9.13 7.13
C GLU A 68 -0.88 8.05 8.19
N GLY A 69 -1.25 6.79 7.92
CA GLY A 69 -1.05 5.70 8.87
C GLY A 69 -2.16 4.66 8.82
N ILE A 70 -2.28 3.88 9.89
CA ILE A 70 -3.27 2.81 10.03
C ILE A 70 -4.24 3.12 11.17
N THR A 71 -5.53 2.98 10.92
CA THR A 71 -6.59 3.21 11.92
C THR A 71 -6.52 2.21 13.07
N VAL A 72 -6.54 2.73 14.30
CA VAL A 72 -6.40 1.98 15.55
C VAL A 72 -7.76 1.73 16.18
N ASN A 73 -7.96 0.53 16.69
CA ASN A 73 -9.16 0.15 17.43
C ASN A 73 -9.16 0.80 18.82
N GLY A 74 -10.20 1.57 19.13
CA GLY A 74 -10.37 2.29 20.40
C GLY A 74 -10.97 1.45 21.54
N TYR A 75 -11.14 0.14 21.36
CA TYR A 75 -11.72 -0.84 22.31
C TYR A 75 -13.20 -0.61 22.68
N THR A 76 -13.69 0.63 22.69
CA THR A 76 -15.10 0.99 22.86
C THR A 76 -15.65 1.42 21.53
N ASN A 77 -16.41 0.55 20.86
CA ASN A 77 -16.87 0.81 19.49
C ASN A 77 -18.40 0.72 19.39
N GLU A 78 -18.95 1.58 18.53
CA GLU A 78 -20.37 1.52 18.17
C GLU A 78 -20.63 0.31 17.27
N MET A 79 -21.76 -0.37 17.54
CA MET A 79 -22.26 -1.47 16.71
C MET A 79 -23.60 -1.05 16.12
N ASN A 80 -23.83 -1.41 14.85
CA ASN A 80 -25.12 -1.19 14.22
C ASN A 80 -26.14 -2.24 14.71
N SER A 81 -27.39 -2.14 14.25
CA SER A 81 -28.45 -3.09 14.59
C SER A 81 -28.18 -4.53 14.12
N GLU A 82 -27.19 -4.74 13.25
CA GLU A 82 -26.75 -6.04 12.76
C GLU A 82 -25.54 -6.58 13.56
N GLY A 83 -25.10 -5.84 14.59
CA GLY A 83 -23.94 -6.19 15.42
C GLY A 83 -22.58 -5.92 14.77
N ALA A 84 -22.54 -5.22 13.63
CA ALA A 84 -21.30 -4.86 12.96
C ALA A 84 -20.72 -3.56 13.53
N VAL A 85 -19.43 -3.59 13.85
CA VAL A 85 -18.68 -2.40 14.28
C VAL A 85 -18.51 -1.46 13.09
N PHE A 86 -18.87 -0.19 13.28
CA PHE A 86 -18.73 0.85 12.28
C PHE A 86 -18.05 2.10 12.86
N ILE A 87 -17.59 2.97 11.96
CA ILE A 87 -16.97 4.24 12.32
C ILE A 87 -17.73 5.33 11.58
N SER A 88 -18.43 6.17 12.35
CA SER A 88 -19.26 7.24 11.80
C SER A 88 -18.40 8.29 11.06
N PRO A 89 -18.92 8.87 9.97
CA PRO A 89 -18.46 10.17 9.47
C PRO A 89 -18.28 11.19 10.59
N GLY A 90 -17.17 11.92 10.59
CA GLY A 90 -16.85 12.94 11.60
C GLY A 90 -16.36 12.38 12.94
N ALA A 91 -16.31 11.05 13.13
CA ALA A 91 -15.78 10.47 14.36
C ALA A 91 -14.28 10.72 14.52
N ALA A 92 -13.84 10.95 15.76
CA ALA A 92 -12.44 10.97 16.11
C ALA A 92 -11.91 9.54 16.22
N ILE A 93 -10.77 9.27 15.57
CA ILE A 93 -10.15 7.95 15.50
C ILE A 93 -8.65 8.06 15.69
N GLY A 94 -8.06 7.07 16.36
CA GLY A 94 -6.61 6.94 16.46
C GLY A 94 -6.02 6.46 15.14
N VAL A 95 -4.93 7.08 14.69
CA VAL A 95 -4.16 6.66 13.53
C VAL A 95 -2.71 6.42 13.96
N LEU A 96 -2.24 5.18 13.81
CA LEU A 96 -0.88 4.78 14.08
C LEU A 96 0.05 5.29 12.97
N GLN A 97 0.99 6.15 13.35
CA GLN A 97 1.99 6.76 12.48
C GLN A 97 3.24 5.90 12.35
N TYR A 98 3.66 5.29 13.47
CA TYR A 98 4.74 4.30 13.51
C TYR A 98 4.48 3.30 14.64
N GLY A 99 5.07 2.11 14.51
CA GLY A 99 4.91 1.02 15.46
C GLY A 99 4.31 -0.22 14.81
N LYS A 100 3.84 -1.16 15.63
CA LYS A 100 3.35 -2.47 15.17
C LYS A 100 1.86 -2.61 15.41
N ILE A 101 1.13 -3.03 14.38
CA ILE A 101 -0.34 -3.11 14.41
C ILE A 101 -0.85 -4.29 13.58
N TRP A 102 -2.02 -4.80 13.92
CA TRP A 102 -2.75 -5.75 13.09
C TRP A 102 -3.53 -5.00 12.01
N ALA A 103 -3.01 -4.99 10.78
CA ALA A 103 -3.62 -4.33 9.65
C ALA A 103 -4.57 -5.27 8.89
N ARG A 104 -5.58 -4.70 8.21
CA ARG A 104 -6.42 -5.44 7.28
C ARG A 104 -5.67 -5.72 6.00
N ILE A 105 -5.81 -6.93 5.49
CA ILE A 105 -5.20 -7.34 4.23
C ILE A 105 -6.27 -7.65 3.19
N LYS A 106 -5.88 -7.64 1.91
CA LYS A 106 -6.74 -8.13 0.83
C LYS A 106 -7.22 -9.56 1.17
N PRO A 107 -8.50 -9.87 0.96
CA PRO A 107 -9.00 -11.23 1.17
C PRO A 107 -8.15 -12.26 0.46
N THR A 108 -7.93 -13.39 1.12
CA THR A 108 -7.08 -14.52 0.64
C THR A 108 -5.58 -14.23 0.49
N ASP A 109 -5.12 -13.00 0.73
CA ASP A 109 -3.68 -12.74 0.70
C ASP A 109 -2.97 -13.49 1.85
N ALA A 110 -1.73 -13.89 1.60
CA ALA A 110 -0.92 -14.71 2.49
C ALA A 110 0.46 -14.06 2.67
N PRO A 111 0.54 -12.92 3.39
CA PRO A 111 1.81 -12.28 3.72
C PRO A 111 2.66 -13.16 4.62
N ALA A 112 3.98 -13.05 4.46
CA ALA A 112 4.99 -13.66 5.31
C ALA A 112 5.86 -12.58 5.97
N TYR A 113 6.66 -12.99 6.94
CA TYR A 113 7.60 -12.07 7.60
C TYR A 113 8.59 -11.49 6.59
N GLY A 114 8.73 -10.16 6.58
CA GLY A 114 9.66 -9.45 5.69
C GLY A 114 9.07 -9.06 4.34
N ASP A 115 7.85 -9.49 4.01
CA ASP A 115 7.16 -9.04 2.81
C ASP A 115 6.95 -7.53 2.85
N LYS A 116 7.07 -6.91 1.67
CA LYS A 116 6.80 -5.47 1.47
C LYS A 116 5.35 -5.15 1.77
N LEU A 117 5.12 -3.92 2.25
CA LEU A 117 3.78 -3.43 2.58
C LEU A 117 3.26 -2.50 1.49
N TYR A 118 2.28 -2.97 0.72
CA TYR A 118 1.59 -2.15 -0.27
C TYR A 118 0.18 -1.82 0.20
N LEU A 119 -0.19 -0.54 0.12
CA LEU A 119 -1.55 -0.06 0.37
C LEU A 119 -2.35 -0.08 -0.92
N ILE A 120 -3.54 -0.69 -0.88
CA ILE A 120 -4.48 -0.69 -2.00
C ILE A 120 -5.22 0.64 -2.02
N ILE A 121 -5.19 1.33 -3.17
CA ILE A 121 -5.70 2.70 -3.31
C ILE A 121 -7.07 2.81 -3.97
N THR A 122 -7.58 1.75 -4.60
CA THR A 122 -8.86 1.77 -5.32
C THR A 122 -9.64 0.45 -5.13
N GLY A 123 -10.90 0.45 -5.53
CA GLY A 123 -11.77 -0.71 -5.50
C GLY A 123 -12.31 -1.06 -4.10
N GLU A 124 -12.92 -2.23 -3.99
CA GLU A 124 -13.58 -2.70 -2.76
C GLU A 124 -12.62 -2.86 -1.57
N ASN A 125 -11.34 -3.12 -1.87
CA ASN A 125 -10.28 -3.31 -0.88
C ASN A 125 -9.46 -2.04 -0.61
N ALA A 126 -9.93 -0.86 -1.05
CA ALA A 126 -9.24 0.40 -0.78
C ALA A 126 -9.00 0.57 0.73
N GLY A 127 -7.76 0.91 1.09
CA GLY A 127 -7.32 0.98 2.49
C GLY A 127 -6.82 -0.34 3.08
N ALA A 128 -7.01 -1.49 2.43
CA ALA A 128 -6.39 -2.74 2.86
C ALA A 128 -4.95 -2.86 2.32
N PHE A 129 -4.17 -3.76 2.93
CA PHE A 129 -2.79 -4.00 2.53
C PHE A 129 -2.62 -5.30 1.75
N THR A 130 -1.56 -5.37 0.96
CA THR A 130 -1.15 -6.58 0.26
C THR A 130 0.37 -6.66 0.14
N LYS A 131 0.90 -7.87 -0.03
CA LYS A 131 2.32 -8.09 -0.35
C LYS A 131 2.67 -7.88 -1.82
N THR A 132 1.66 -7.83 -2.69
CA THR A 132 1.85 -7.80 -4.14
C THR A 132 1.68 -6.40 -4.69
N SER A 133 2.68 -5.92 -5.42
CA SER A 133 2.58 -4.67 -6.19
C SER A 133 1.60 -4.83 -7.35
N GLY A 134 0.87 -3.76 -7.65
CA GLY A 134 -0.05 -3.64 -8.77
C GLY A 134 -0.37 -2.18 -9.08
N ALA A 135 -1.10 -1.94 -10.17
CA ALA A 135 -1.46 -0.60 -10.63
C ALA A 135 -2.26 0.21 -9.58
N ASP A 136 -3.04 -0.50 -8.77
CA ASP A 136 -3.89 0.06 -7.73
C ASP A 136 -3.25 0.02 -6.34
N THR A 137 -1.92 -0.06 -6.28
CA THR A 137 -1.20 -0.16 -5.01
C THR A 137 -0.05 0.83 -4.92
N ILE A 138 0.25 1.26 -3.70
CA ILE A 138 1.41 2.10 -3.41
C ILE A 138 2.25 1.46 -2.30
N GLU A 139 3.58 1.48 -2.44
CA GLU A 139 4.49 1.02 -1.39
C GLU A 139 4.49 2.03 -0.24
N VAL A 140 4.31 1.55 0.98
CA VAL A 140 4.24 2.36 2.21
C VAL A 140 5.47 2.04 3.07
N PRO A 141 6.01 2.99 3.86
CA PRO A 141 7.15 2.75 4.75
C PRO A 141 6.82 1.77 5.89
N GLY A 142 6.88 0.48 5.59
CA GLY A 142 6.63 -0.59 6.53
C GLY A 142 6.86 -1.98 5.92
N ARG A 143 6.63 -3.01 6.73
CA ARG A 143 6.70 -4.41 6.29
C ARG A 143 5.73 -5.29 7.06
N PHE A 144 5.41 -6.46 6.50
CA PHE A 144 4.76 -7.52 7.25
C PHE A 144 5.75 -8.16 8.24
N ILE A 145 5.28 -8.43 9.45
CA ILE A 145 6.07 -9.03 10.54
C ILE A 145 5.54 -10.40 10.97
N GLY A 146 4.74 -11.04 10.11
CA GLY A 146 4.19 -12.36 10.37
C GLY A 146 3.14 -12.75 9.36
N GLU A 147 2.62 -13.96 9.54
CA GLU A 147 1.59 -14.54 8.69
C GLU A 147 0.20 -13.94 8.95
N LYS A 148 -0.74 -14.29 8.08
CA LYS A 148 -2.17 -14.00 8.25
C LYS A 148 -2.68 -14.50 9.62
N GLY A 149 -3.42 -13.63 10.30
CA GLY A 149 -4.14 -13.92 11.54
C GLY A 149 -5.51 -14.54 11.32
N THR A 150 -6.42 -14.35 12.28
CA THR A 150 -7.81 -14.80 12.16
C THR A 150 -8.63 -13.80 11.36
N GLY A 151 -9.16 -14.23 10.21
CA GLY A 151 -9.80 -13.34 9.23
C GLY A 151 -8.77 -12.65 8.35
N ASP A 152 -9.17 -11.61 7.61
CA ASP A 152 -8.30 -10.90 6.67
C ASP A 152 -7.49 -9.80 7.37
N VAL A 153 -6.63 -10.24 8.31
CA VAL A 153 -5.69 -9.38 9.04
C VAL A 153 -4.28 -10.00 9.07
N ALA A 154 -3.25 -9.15 9.15
CA ALA A 154 -1.87 -9.57 9.35
C ALA A 154 -1.10 -8.52 10.18
N PRO A 155 -0.06 -8.93 10.92
CA PRO A 155 0.71 -8.00 11.72
C PRO A 155 1.71 -7.26 10.83
N VAL A 156 1.77 -5.94 10.97
CA VAL A 156 2.65 -5.05 10.22
C VAL A 156 3.44 -4.16 11.15
N GLU A 157 4.63 -3.77 10.72
CA GLU A 157 5.41 -2.70 11.34
C GLU A 157 5.44 -1.52 10.38
N LEU A 158 4.97 -0.36 10.84
CA LEU A 158 5.18 0.93 10.19
C LEU A 158 6.45 1.56 10.75
N PHE A 159 7.35 1.96 9.86
CA PHE A 159 8.57 2.63 10.26
C PHE A 159 8.28 4.07 10.63
N TYR A 160 9.03 4.58 11.61
CA TYR A 160 9.08 6.02 11.84
C TYR A 160 9.50 6.67 10.52
N GLN A 161 8.74 7.66 10.04
CA GLN A 161 9.00 8.31 8.75
C GLN A 161 10.46 8.80 8.71
N SER A 162 11.37 8.01 8.15
CA SER A 162 12.37 8.59 7.28
C SER A 162 11.60 9.03 6.05
N ALA A 163 11.60 10.34 5.80
CA ALA A 163 11.06 10.93 4.60
C ALA A 163 11.45 10.06 3.42
N ALA A 164 10.43 9.62 2.67
CA ALA A 164 10.50 8.73 1.53
C ALA A 164 11.94 8.50 1.05
N ALA A 165 12.50 7.31 1.30
CA ALA A 165 13.28 6.74 0.23
C ALA A 165 12.26 6.52 -0.88
N SER A 166 12.05 7.56 -1.68
CA SER A 166 11.56 7.42 -3.03
C SER A 166 12.54 6.46 -3.67
N SER A 167 12.25 5.17 -3.55
CA SER A 167 12.62 4.20 -4.56
C SER A 167 11.80 4.50 -5.81
N SER A 168 11.86 5.75 -6.30
CA SER A 168 12.41 5.94 -7.62
C SER A 168 13.84 5.38 -7.62
N GLY A 169 13.97 4.06 -7.42
CA GLY A 169 14.87 3.32 -8.26
C GLY A 169 14.31 3.61 -9.63
N GLY A 170 14.80 4.70 -10.23
CA GLY A 170 14.66 4.88 -11.65
C GLY A 170 15.17 3.57 -12.18
N GLY A 171 14.25 2.74 -12.65
CA GLY A 171 14.59 1.63 -13.51
C GLY A 171 15.30 2.30 -14.66
N GLY A 172 16.62 2.44 -14.53
CA GLY A 172 17.45 2.78 -15.66
C GLY A 172 17.09 1.77 -16.74
N ALA A 173 16.98 2.25 -17.96
CA ALA A 173 16.65 1.44 -19.12
C ALA A 173 17.32 0.05 -19.02
N THR A 174 16.52 -1.01 -18.95
CA THR A 174 17.04 -2.39 -18.87
C THR A 174 17.45 -2.92 -20.23
N SER A 175 17.00 -2.25 -21.28
CA SER A 175 17.39 -2.44 -22.66
C SER A 175 17.60 -1.08 -23.33
N LEU A 176 18.36 -1.03 -24.43
CA LEU A 176 18.55 0.21 -25.20
C LEU A 176 17.23 0.79 -25.74
N GLY A 177 16.19 -0.02 -25.93
CA GLY A 177 14.88 0.42 -26.41
C GLY A 177 14.02 1.12 -25.34
N ASP A 178 14.39 0.97 -24.06
CA ASP A 178 13.70 1.66 -22.96
C ASP A 178 14.18 3.12 -22.81
N LEU A 179 15.29 3.48 -23.47
CA LEU A 179 15.80 4.85 -23.50
C LEU A 179 14.92 5.73 -24.38
N SER A 180 14.42 6.85 -23.83
CA SER A 180 13.50 7.75 -24.53
C SER A 180 14.11 8.43 -25.77
N ASP A 181 15.43 8.56 -25.79
CA ASP A 181 16.23 9.16 -26.85
C ASP A 181 16.77 8.13 -27.86
N VAL A 182 16.47 6.84 -27.68
CA VAL A 182 16.80 5.78 -28.64
C VAL A 182 15.52 5.33 -29.37
N ASP A 183 15.60 5.17 -30.68
CA ASP A 183 14.51 4.67 -31.52
C ASP A 183 14.93 3.35 -32.18
N LEU A 184 14.38 2.25 -31.64
CA LEU A 184 14.50 0.88 -32.16
C LEU A 184 13.17 0.38 -32.74
N THR A 185 12.28 1.27 -33.19
CA THR A 185 11.04 0.87 -33.89
C THR A 185 11.33 0.02 -35.13
N THR A 186 12.52 0.22 -35.71
CA THR A 186 13.16 -0.72 -36.63
C THR A 186 14.28 -1.45 -35.88
N PRO A 187 14.24 -2.78 -35.74
CA PRO A 187 15.30 -3.54 -35.07
C PRO A 187 16.66 -3.35 -35.77
N ALA A 188 17.73 -3.24 -34.98
CA ALA A 188 19.08 -3.19 -35.51
C ALA A 188 19.47 -4.53 -36.14
N THR A 189 20.23 -4.48 -37.24
CA THR A 189 20.85 -5.64 -37.87
C THR A 189 22.33 -5.73 -37.52
N ASP A 190 22.94 -6.90 -37.76
CA ASP A 190 24.37 -7.11 -37.51
C ASP A 190 25.25 -6.07 -38.23
N GLY A 191 26.30 -5.61 -37.54
CA GLY A 191 27.22 -4.58 -38.03
C GLY A 191 26.70 -3.13 -38.00
N GLN A 192 25.53 -2.86 -37.41
CA GLN A 192 25.03 -1.49 -37.25
C GLN A 192 25.48 -0.82 -35.95
N VAL A 193 25.60 0.51 -35.99
CA VAL A 193 25.88 1.38 -34.84
C VAL A 193 24.72 2.33 -34.60
N LEU A 194 24.57 2.84 -33.37
CA LEU A 194 23.63 3.93 -33.10
C LEU A 194 24.18 5.25 -33.64
N LYS A 195 23.44 5.89 -34.55
CA LYS A 195 23.75 7.20 -35.13
C LYS A 195 22.71 8.22 -34.68
N TYR A 196 23.18 9.41 -34.30
CA TYR A 196 22.28 10.50 -33.92
C TYR A 196 21.61 11.11 -35.15
N SER A 197 20.27 11.09 -35.18
CA SER A 197 19.45 11.80 -36.17
C SER A 197 19.09 13.17 -35.63
N GLY A 198 19.70 14.23 -36.17
CA GLY A 198 19.34 15.60 -35.84
C GLY A 198 17.90 15.97 -36.24
N THR A 199 17.32 15.29 -37.22
CA THR A 199 15.94 15.48 -37.66
C THR A 199 14.93 14.97 -36.63
N ASP A 200 15.20 13.79 -36.07
CA ASP A 200 14.30 13.14 -35.11
C ASP A 200 14.69 13.45 -33.65
N SER A 201 15.84 14.11 -33.44
CA SER A 201 16.48 14.31 -32.14
C SER A 201 16.64 13.01 -31.33
N LYS A 202 16.96 11.90 -32.01
CA LYS A 202 17.07 10.55 -31.44
C LYS A 202 18.24 9.76 -32.03
N TRP A 203 18.72 8.76 -31.29
CA TRP A 203 19.67 7.74 -31.74
C TRP A 203 18.95 6.60 -32.46
N LYS A 204 19.40 6.25 -33.68
CA LYS A 204 18.82 5.19 -34.51
C LYS A 204 19.90 4.23 -35.02
N PRO A 205 19.59 2.95 -35.25
CA PRO A 205 20.50 2.04 -35.93
C PRO A 205 20.85 2.56 -37.33
N GLY A 206 22.13 2.53 -37.68
CA GLY A 206 22.63 2.90 -39.00
C GLY A 206 23.90 2.13 -39.35
N THR A 207 24.16 1.97 -40.65
CA THR A 207 25.36 1.27 -41.14
C THR A 207 26.63 1.96 -40.69
N ASP A 208 27.58 1.23 -40.11
CA ASP A 208 28.90 1.79 -39.84
C ASP A 208 29.63 2.06 -41.15
N SER A 209 30.11 3.29 -41.35
CA SER A 209 30.73 3.73 -42.59
C SER A 209 32.25 3.75 -42.53
N THR A 210 32.83 3.58 -41.34
CA THR A 210 34.26 3.71 -41.07
C THR A 210 34.78 2.57 -40.22
N GLY A 211 34.16 1.39 -40.33
CA GLY A 211 34.34 0.23 -39.44
C GLY A 211 35.73 0.08 -38.82
N ALA A 212 35.75 -0.23 -37.52
CA ALA A 212 36.97 -0.58 -36.79
C ALA A 212 37.67 -1.80 -37.39
#